data_AF-A0A8R1EMB3-F1
#
_entry.id   AF-A0A8R1EMB3-F1
#
_cell.length_a   1.000
_cell.length_b   1.000
_cell.length_c   1.000
_cell.angle_alpha   90.00
_cell.angle_beta   90.00
_cell.angle_gamma   90.00
#
_symmetry.space_group_name_H-M   'P 1'
#
loop_
_entity.id
_entity.type
_entity.pdbx_description
1 polymer ?
#
loop_
_entity_poly.entity_id
_entity_poly.type
_entity_poly.pdbx_seq_one_letter_code
_entity_poly.pdbx_strand_id
1 'polypeptide(L)'
;MESDVLAFENFLGKEGVLKDDITLNTTDWTGQFKVHDEVVLSLSKINNSFSFDDTMGILKCDAGFILEDLDNKLASLGYMVPFDLGAKGSCQIGGNIATCAGGIRLIRYGSLHAHLLGLTVVLPDEHGTVLHLGSDIRKDNTSLHTPHLFLGSEGQLGVITSVTMTAVPRPKSVQSAML
;
A
#
# COMPACT_ATOMS: atom_id res chain seq x y z
N MET A 1 0.99 -3.06 -15.31
CA MET A 1 1.67 -3.64 -14.13
C MET A 1 3.13 -3.94 -14.45
N GLU A 2 3.45 -4.76 -15.47
CA GLU A 2 4.84 -5.01 -15.89
C GLU A 2 5.57 -3.77 -16.47
N SER A 3 4.92 -2.96 -17.30
CA SER A 3 5.59 -1.84 -18.01
C SER A 3 6.20 -0.77 -17.10
N ASP A 4 5.53 -0.43 -15.99
CA ASP A 4 5.96 0.65 -15.09
C ASP A 4 7.00 0.14 -14.06
N VAL A 5 6.95 -1.15 -13.73
CA VAL A 5 7.97 -1.83 -12.93
C VAL A 5 9.25 -2.05 -13.74
N LEU A 6 9.13 -2.41 -15.03
CA LEU A 6 10.25 -2.47 -15.98
C LEU A 6 10.89 -1.08 -16.22
N ALA A 7 10.10 0.00 -16.19
CA ALA A 7 10.64 1.36 -16.23
C ALA A 7 11.47 1.69 -14.97
N PHE A 8 11.10 1.11 -13.83
CA PHE A 8 11.81 1.24 -12.57
C PHE A 8 13.11 0.40 -12.53
N GLU A 9 13.10 -0.83 -13.03
CA GLU A 9 14.32 -1.65 -13.25
C GLU A 9 15.34 -0.91 -14.13
N ASN A 10 14.87 -0.31 -15.22
CA ASN A 10 15.72 0.48 -16.12
C ASN A 10 16.26 1.78 -15.51
N PHE A 11 15.57 2.34 -14.50
CA PHE A 11 16.00 3.53 -13.79
C PHE A 11 17.07 3.21 -12.74
N LEU A 12 16.84 2.18 -11.91
CA LEU A 12 17.81 1.74 -10.91
C LEU A 12 19.10 1.19 -11.53
N GLY A 13 18.99 0.44 -12.63
CA GLY A 13 20.13 -0.18 -13.30
C GLY A 13 21.05 0.77 -14.08
N LYS A 14 20.69 2.06 -14.26
CA LYS A 14 21.44 3.00 -15.11
C LYS A 14 22.30 4.03 -14.38
N GLU A 15 22.07 4.29 -13.09
CA GLU A 15 22.75 5.41 -12.41
C GLU A 15 23.51 5.08 -11.12
N GLY A 16 23.58 3.81 -10.68
CA GLY A 16 24.32 3.50 -9.46
C GLY A 16 23.75 4.22 -8.22
N VAL A 17 22.45 4.52 -8.25
CA VAL A 17 21.67 5.13 -7.17
C VAL A 17 21.74 4.18 -5.97
N LEU A 18 22.42 4.60 -4.91
CA LEU A 18 22.54 3.79 -3.70
C LEU A 18 21.22 3.80 -2.94
N LYS A 19 21.02 2.80 -2.07
CA LYS A 19 19.77 2.60 -1.29
C LYS A 19 19.32 3.83 -0.51
N ASP A 20 20.27 4.67 -0.14
CA ASP A 20 20.05 5.88 0.66
C ASP A 20 19.53 7.05 -0.20
N ASP A 21 19.57 6.92 -1.53
CA ASP A 21 19.18 7.97 -2.48
C ASP A 21 17.74 7.81 -3.00
N ILE A 22 16.85 7.10 -2.31
CA ILE A 22 15.44 6.98 -2.74
C ILE A 22 14.49 7.35 -1.62
N THR A 23 13.78 8.45 -1.83
CA THR A 23 12.74 8.91 -0.92
C THR A 23 11.35 8.64 -1.52
N LEU A 24 10.50 7.90 -0.80
CA LEU A 24 9.16 7.52 -1.27
C LEU A 24 8.11 8.55 -0.88
N ASN A 25 7.51 9.21 -1.87
CA ASN A 25 6.49 10.25 -1.68
C ASN A 25 5.06 9.68 -1.49
N THR A 26 4.90 8.58 -0.73
CA THR A 26 3.60 7.89 -0.55
C THR A 26 2.96 8.05 0.84
N THR A 27 3.73 8.40 1.86
CA THR A 27 3.36 8.66 3.27
C THR A 27 3.07 10.17 3.50
N ASP A 28 2.71 10.62 4.70
CA ASP A 28 2.59 12.06 5.05
C ASP A 28 3.53 12.42 6.23
N TRP A 29 4.65 11.70 6.33
CA TRP A 29 5.54 11.72 7.51
C TRP A 29 6.99 12.06 7.13
N THR A 30 7.87 12.21 8.13
CA THR A 30 9.24 12.75 7.94
C THR A 30 10.15 11.93 7.02
N GLY A 31 9.85 10.66 6.78
CA GLY A 31 10.63 9.78 5.89
C GLY A 31 10.56 10.14 4.40
N GLN A 32 9.83 11.18 4.03
CA GLN A 32 9.65 11.62 2.64
C GLN A 32 10.48 12.80 2.20
N PHE A 33 11.13 13.46 3.14
CA PHE A 33 11.94 14.61 2.83
C PHE A 33 13.35 14.13 2.49
N LYS A 34 13.85 14.61 1.35
CA LYS A 34 15.26 14.50 1.01
C LYS A 34 16.07 15.18 2.11
N VAL A 35 17.08 14.49 2.63
CA VAL A 35 18.02 15.08 3.60
C VAL A 35 19.27 15.57 2.86
N HIS A 36 19.65 14.89 1.79
CA HIS A 36 20.78 15.17 0.92
C HIS A 36 20.33 15.23 -0.55
N ASP A 37 21.00 14.49 -1.43
CA ASP A 37 20.80 14.48 -2.89
C ASP A 37 19.95 13.27 -3.33
N GLU A 38 19.11 12.73 -2.44
CA GLU A 38 18.31 11.55 -2.73
C GLU A 38 17.36 11.82 -3.92
N VAL A 39 17.08 10.83 -4.75
CA VAL A 39 16.02 10.86 -5.77
C VAL A 39 14.66 10.65 -5.09
N VAL A 40 13.66 11.46 -5.45
CA VAL A 40 12.28 11.23 -5.00
C VAL A 40 11.56 10.36 -6.01
N LEU A 41 11.07 9.21 -5.55
CA LEU A 41 10.21 8.32 -6.31
C LEU A 41 8.75 8.56 -5.92
N SER A 42 7.95 8.99 -6.90
CA SER A 42 6.50 9.14 -6.73
C SER A 42 5.76 7.99 -7.40
N LEU A 43 4.89 7.32 -6.62
CA LEU A 43 4.00 6.27 -7.13
C LEU A 43 2.67 6.83 -7.64
N SER A 44 2.49 8.15 -7.68
CA SER A 44 1.22 8.80 -8.05
C SER A 44 0.68 8.41 -9.43
N LYS A 45 1.54 8.00 -10.37
CA LYS A 45 1.16 7.52 -11.70
C LYS A 45 0.84 6.03 -11.77
N ILE A 46 1.15 5.28 -10.71
CA ILE A 46 0.88 3.84 -10.57
C ILE A 46 -0.44 3.70 -9.80
N ASN A 47 -1.54 4.04 -10.47
CA ASN A 47 -2.88 4.10 -9.88
C ASN A 47 -4.00 3.66 -10.85
N ASN A 48 -3.70 2.70 -11.74
CA ASN A 48 -4.61 2.29 -12.81
C ASN A 48 -5.29 0.95 -12.51
N SER A 49 -4.58 0.01 -11.88
CA SER A 49 -5.06 -1.35 -11.63
C SER A 49 -5.92 -1.43 -10.37
N PHE A 50 -7.17 -1.83 -10.54
CA PHE A 50 -8.10 -2.10 -9.44
C PHE A 50 -8.89 -3.37 -9.76
N SER A 51 -8.92 -4.31 -8.83
CA SER A 51 -9.72 -5.53 -8.90
C SER A 51 -10.32 -5.83 -7.53
N PHE A 52 -11.59 -6.19 -7.50
CA PHE A 52 -12.29 -6.52 -6.26
C PHE A 52 -13.09 -7.81 -6.44
N ASP A 53 -12.90 -8.75 -5.50
CA ASP A 53 -13.69 -9.97 -5.36
C ASP A 53 -14.72 -9.74 -4.25
N ASP A 54 -16.00 -9.64 -4.63
CA ASP A 54 -17.12 -9.39 -3.72
C ASP A 54 -17.51 -10.59 -2.87
N THR A 55 -17.13 -11.79 -3.30
CA THR A 55 -17.43 -13.06 -2.63
C THR A 55 -16.45 -13.27 -1.49
N MET A 56 -15.17 -12.96 -1.73
CA MET A 56 -14.10 -13.09 -0.73
C MET A 56 -13.83 -11.78 0.03
N GLY A 57 -14.34 -10.65 -0.46
CA GLY A 57 -14.05 -9.32 0.08
C GLY A 57 -12.57 -8.97 -0.06
N ILE A 58 -11.94 -9.36 -1.17
CA ILE A 58 -10.51 -9.16 -1.42
C ILE A 58 -10.34 -8.05 -2.45
N LEU A 59 -9.53 -7.07 -2.09
CA LEU A 59 -9.16 -5.93 -2.90
C LEU A 59 -7.72 -6.08 -3.37
N LYS A 60 -7.50 -5.93 -4.67
CA LYS A 60 -6.19 -5.76 -5.29
C LYS A 60 -6.11 -4.39 -5.95
N CYS A 61 -5.07 -3.65 -5.65
CA CYS A 61 -4.87 -2.33 -6.21
C CYS A 61 -3.39 -1.98 -6.33
N ASP A 62 -3.09 -1.03 -7.20
CA ASP A 62 -1.78 -0.40 -7.25
C ASP A 62 -1.51 0.42 -5.97
N ALA A 63 -0.24 0.54 -5.59
CA ALA A 63 0.17 1.25 -4.38
C ALA A 63 -0.09 2.77 -4.43
N GLY A 64 -0.15 3.37 -5.62
CA GLY A 64 -0.36 4.80 -5.82
C GLY A 64 -1.82 5.27 -5.74
N PHE A 65 -2.77 4.37 -5.48
CA PHE A 65 -4.16 4.77 -5.25
C PHE A 65 -4.28 5.69 -4.02
N ILE A 66 -5.03 6.79 -4.17
CA ILE A 66 -5.43 7.64 -3.05
C ILE A 66 -6.48 6.88 -2.22
N LEU A 67 -6.37 6.95 -0.89
CA LEU A 67 -7.27 6.23 0.02
C LEU A 67 -8.74 6.60 -0.20
N GLU A 68 -9.05 7.89 -0.36
CA GLU A 68 -10.41 8.38 -0.61
C GLU A 68 -10.97 7.83 -1.94
N ASP A 69 -10.19 7.86 -3.02
CA ASP A 69 -10.62 7.33 -4.32
C ASP A 69 -10.90 5.82 -4.23
N LEU A 70 -10.09 5.09 -3.47
CA LEU A 70 -10.28 3.66 -3.27
C LEU A 70 -11.52 3.35 -2.42
N ASP A 71 -11.76 4.09 -1.34
CA ASP A 71 -12.98 3.94 -0.52
C ASP A 71 -14.22 4.27 -1.33
N ASN A 72 -14.18 5.30 -2.18
CA ASN A 72 -15.28 5.68 -3.09
C ASN A 72 -15.58 4.57 -4.12
N LYS A 73 -14.55 3.95 -4.70
CA LYS A 73 -14.73 2.78 -5.59
C LYS A 73 -15.40 1.62 -4.86
N LEU A 74 -14.91 1.26 -3.67
CA LEU A 74 -15.51 0.19 -2.85
C LEU A 74 -16.93 0.52 -2.37
N ALA A 75 -17.23 1.79 -2.11
CA ALA A 75 -18.55 2.24 -1.66
C ALA A 75 -19.63 1.90 -2.68
N SER A 76 -19.33 2.00 -3.98
CA SER A 76 -20.24 1.61 -5.06
C SER A 76 -20.58 0.10 -5.07
N LEU A 77 -19.72 -0.71 -4.44
CA LEU A 77 -19.86 -2.16 -4.31
C LEU A 77 -20.40 -2.58 -2.94
N GLY A 78 -20.73 -1.63 -2.06
CA GLY A 78 -21.21 -1.92 -0.70
C GLY A 78 -20.10 -2.29 0.29
N TYR A 79 -18.84 -2.00 -0.05
CA TYR A 79 -17.67 -2.24 0.78
C TYR A 79 -16.97 -0.92 1.15
N MET A 80 -15.95 -1.01 1.99
CA MET A 80 -15.11 0.12 2.41
C MET A 80 -13.72 -0.38 2.78
N VAL A 81 -12.73 0.52 2.75
CA VAL A 81 -11.39 0.22 3.25
C VAL A 81 -11.46 0.09 4.79
N PRO A 82 -10.79 -0.90 5.40
CA PRO A 82 -10.92 -1.17 6.84
C PRO A 82 -10.34 -0.09 7.75
N PHE A 83 -9.51 0.81 7.21
CA PHE A 83 -8.91 1.93 7.92
C PHE A 83 -9.31 3.26 7.27
N ASP A 84 -9.20 4.36 8.02
CA ASP A 84 -9.55 5.71 7.55
C ASP A 84 -8.77 6.75 8.34
N LEU A 85 -8.28 7.77 7.65
CA LEU A 85 -7.30 8.73 8.14
C LEU A 85 -7.79 10.14 7.85
N GLY A 86 -7.31 11.12 8.63
CA GLY A 86 -7.58 12.54 8.33
C GLY A 86 -7.04 12.96 6.96
N ALA A 87 -5.92 12.37 6.54
CA ALA A 87 -5.26 12.64 5.26
C ALA A 87 -5.79 11.80 4.08
N LYS A 88 -6.98 11.21 4.19
CA LYS A 88 -7.52 10.27 3.17
C LYS A 88 -7.52 10.81 1.74
N GLY A 89 -7.63 12.13 1.56
CA GLY A 89 -7.69 12.79 0.24
C GLY A 89 -6.33 12.95 -0.43
N SER A 90 -5.23 12.66 0.26
CA SER A 90 -3.86 12.77 -0.27
C SER A 90 -3.05 11.50 -0.07
N CYS A 91 -3.28 10.74 1.00
CA CYS A 91 -2.44 9.61 1.33
C CYS A 91 -2.66 8.43 0.36
N GLN A 92 -1.55 7.79 -0.01
CA GLN A 92 -1.55 6.66 -0.94
C GLN A 92 -1.56 5.33 -0.17
N ILE A 93 -2.17 4.30 -0.75
CA ILE A 93 -2.27 2.97 -0.12
C ILE A 93 -0.90 2.37 0.20
N GLY A 94 0.05 2.50 -0.72
CA GLY A 94 1.42 2.03 -0.51
C GLY A 94 2.07 2.67 0.71
N GLY A 95 1.88 3.98 0.90
CA GLY A 95 2.40 4.69 2.05
C GLY A 95 1.69 4.34 3.36
N ASN A 96 0.37 4.17 3.31
CA ASN A 96 -0.41 3.70 4.46
C ASN A 96 0.12 2.34 4.96
N ILE A 97 0.50 1.43 4.07
CA ILE A 97 1.08 0.13 4.44
C ILE A 97 2.52 0.28 4.91
N ALA A 98 3.33 1.05 4.18
CA ALA A 98 4.72 1.30 4.55
C ALA A 98 4.85 1.92 5.94
N THR A 99 3.85 2.69 6.41
CA THR A 99 3.85 3.29 7.75
C THR A 99 3.04 2.51 8.80
N CYS A 100 2.43 1.39 8.44
CA CYS A 100 1.47 0.70 9.31
C CYS A 100 0.39 1.67 9.85
N ALA A 101 -0.23 2.44 8.94
CA ALA A 101 -1.25 3.42 9.30
C ALA A 101 -2.42 2.79 10.08
N GLY A 102 -2.88 3.50 11.12
CA GLY A 102 -4.01 3.10 11.94
C GLY A 102 -5.28 3.87 11.55
N GLY A 103 -5.58 4.93 12.29
CA GLY A 103 -6.68 5.84 11.99
C GLY A 103 -7.96 5.59 12.79
N ILE A 104 -9.03 6.30 12.43
CA ILE A 104 -10.25 6.42 13.25
C ILE A 104 -11.06 5.12 13.34
N ARG A 105 -10.82 4.16 12.44
CA ARG A 105 -11.52 2.87 12.39
C ARG A 105 -10.76 1.72 13.05
N LEU A 106 -9.55 1.98 13.57
CA LEU A 106 -8.65 0.97 14.15
C LEU A 106 -9.32 0.12 15.24
N ILE A 107 -10.10 0.74 16.13
CA ILE A 107 -10.75 0.04 17.25
C ILE A 107 -11.78 -1.00 16.74
N ARG A 108 -12.43 -0.72 15.60
CA ARG A 108 -13.49 -1.60 15.07
C ARG A 108 -12.94 -2.71 14.20
N TYR A 109 -11.98 -2.41 13.33
CA TYR A 109 -11.50 -3.37 12.32
C TYR A 109 -10.09 -3.91 12.60
N GLY A 110 -9.34 -3.29 13.51
CA GLY A 110 -7.99 -3.72 13.87
C GLY A 110 -6.90 -3.07 13.03
N SER A 111 -5.66 -3.53 13.24
CA SER A 111 -4.47 -3.06 12.54
C SER A 111 -4.45 -3.53 11.08
N LEU A 112 -3.72 -2.81 10.22
CA LEU A 112 -3.42 -3.22 8.85
C LEU A 112 -2.86 -4.65 8.74
N HIS A 113 -2.15 -5.13 9.76
CA HIS A 113 -1.67 -6.52 9.83
C HIS A 113 -2.79 -7.55 9.67
N ALA A 114 -4.00 -7.28 10.16
CA ALA A 114 -5.12 -8.19 10.04
C ALA A 114 -5.74 -8.20 8.63
N HIS A 115 -5.46 -7.16 7.84
CA HIS A 115 -6.12 -6.92 6.56
C HIS A 115 -5.21 -7.15 5.36
N LEU A 116 -3.89 -7.09 5.53
CA LEU A 116 -2.92 -7.30 4.47
C LEU A 116 -2.80 -8.80 4.14
N LEU A 117 -3.00 -9.16 2.88
CA LEU A 117 -2.87 -10.54 2.40
C LEU A 117 -1.63 -10.75 1.53
N GLY A 118 -1.25 -9.74 0.75
CA GLY A 118 -0.11 -9.82 -0.15
C GLY A 118 0.37 -8.46 -0.63
N LEU A 119 1.61 -8.44 -1.10
CA LEU A 119 2.30 -7.27 -1.62
C LEU A 119 3.12 -7.65 -2.84
N THR A 120 3.21 -6.74 -3.81
CA THR A 120 4.31 -6.74 -4.77
C THR A 120 5.27 -5.63 -4.39
N VAL A 121 6.54 -5.99 -4.22
CA VAL A 121 7.59 -5.08 -3.78
C VAL A 121 8.76 -5.16 -4.73
N VAL A 122 9.35 -4.02 -5.06
CA VAL A 122 10.64 -3.98 -5.75
C VAL A 122 11.75 -3.76 -4.75
N LEU A 123 12.71 -4.68 -4.73
CA LEU A 123 13.87 -4.58 -3.86
C LEU A 123 14.89 -3.58 -4.41
N PRO A 124 15.70 -2.96 -3.53
CA PRO A 124 16.75 -2.04 -3.92
C PRO A 124 18.08 -2.77 -4.18
N ASP A 125 18.06 -3.87 -4.91
CA ASP A 125 19.26 -4.55 -5.41
C ASP A 125 19.61 -4.06 -6.83
N GLU A 126 20.80 -4.43 -7.32
CA GLU A 126 21.32 -3.95 -8.62
C GLU A 126 20.37 -4.24 -9.80
N HIS A 127 19.56 -5.28 -9.67
CA HIS A 127 18.62 -5.71 -10.70
C HIS A 127 17.18 -5.22 -10.48
N GLY A 128 16.86 -4.60 -9.32
CA GLY A 128 15.49 -4.20 -9.00
C GLY A 128 14.55 -5.39 -8.91
N THR A 129 14.94 -6.46 -8.19
CA THR A 129 14.21 -7.71 -8.09
C THR A 129 12.77 -7.48 -7.60
N VAL A 130 11.82 -7.97 -8.39
CA VAL A 130 10.39 -7.94 -8.04
C VAL A 130 10.04 -9.15 -7.19
N LEU A 131 9.56 -8.88 -5.97
CA LEU A 131 9.02 -9.89 -5.07
C LEU A 131 7.49 -9.86 -5.07
N HIS A 132 6.89 -11.01 -5.34
CA HIS A 132 5.47 -11.25 -5.09
C HIS A 132 5.32 -12.01 -3.78
N LEU A 133 4.73 -11.35 -2.78
CA LEU A 133 4.64 -11.84 -1.41
C LEU A 133 3.18 -12.04 -1.02
N GLY A 134 2.92 -13.13 -0.29
CA GLY A 134 1.58 -13.49 0.15
C GLY A 134 0.73 -14.13 -0.94
N SER A 135 -0.58 -14.14 -0.73
CA SER A 135 -1.53 -14.84 -1.59
C SER A 135 -2.91 -14.17 -1.56
N ASP A 136 -3.80 -14.61 -2.45
CA ASP A 136 -5.16 -14.07 -2.56
C ASP A 136 -6.16 -14.80 -1.65
N ILE A 137 -5.68 -15.38 -0.55
CA ILE A 137 -6.51 -16.15 0.37
C ILE A 137 -6.35 -15.60 1.79
N ARG A 138 -7.44 -15.65 2.56
CA ARG A 138 -7.45 -15.13 3.94
C ARG A 138 -6.61 -15.95 4.92
N LYS A 139 -6.30 -17.20 4.56
CA LYS A 139 -5.56 -18.12 5.42
C LYS A 139 -4.53 -18.87 4.59
N ASP A 140 -3.29 -18.43 4.70
CA ASP A 140 -2.14 -19.07 4.10
C ASP A 140 -1.06 -19.27 5.17
N ASN A 141 -0.73 -20.52 5.43
CA ASN A 141 0.28 -20.90 6.42
C ASN A 141 1.46 -21.64 5.76
N THR A 142 1.66 -21.44 4.45
CA THR A 142 2.67 -22.18 3.68
C THR A 142 4.10 -21.77 4.05
N SER A 143 4.29 -20.54 4.54
CA SER A 143 5.61 -20.02 4.93
C SER A 143 5.49 -18.89 5.97
N LEU A 144 6.60 -18.21 6.26
CA LEU A 144 6.58 -16.97 7.04
C LEU A 144 5.67 -15.94 6.37
N HIS A 145 4.95 -15.15 7.17
CA HIS A 145 4.13 -14.06 6.66
C HIS A 145 4.99 -12.86 6.21
N THR A 146 5.74 -13.06 5.13
CA THR A 146 6.72 -12.11 4.58
C THR A 146 6.16 -10.74 4.21
N PRO A 147 4.87 -10.55 3.83
CA PRO A 147 4.33 -9.21 3.63
C PRO A 147 4.44 -8.31 4.87
N HIS A 148 4.43 -8.89 6.08
CA HIS A 148 4.54 -8.12 7.33
C HIS A 148 5.91 -7.48 7.53
N LEU A 149 6.96 -7.94 6.86
CA LEU A 149 8.27 -7.31 6.94
C LEU A 149 8.27 -5.90 6.31
N PHE A 150 7.46 -5.71 5.26
CA PHE A 150 7.38 -4.44 4.54
C PHE A 150 6.35 -3.49 5.16
N LEU A 151 5.42 -4.01 5.96
CA LEU A 151 4.44 -3.22 6.68
C LEU A 151 5.12 -2.51 7.85
N GLY A 152 5.07 -1.18 7.87
CA GLY A 152 5.83 -0.37 8.84
C GLY A 152 7.31 -0.19 8.50
N SER A 153 7.78 -0.63 7.31
CA SER A 153 9.19 -0.46 6.89
C SER A 153 9.58 0.95 6.47
N GLU A 154 8.60 1.84 6.33
CA GLU A 154 8.74 3.22 5.80
C GLU A 154 9.44 3.29 4.44
N GLY A 155 9.46 2.18 3.68
CA GLY A 155 10.10 2.11 2.38
C GLY A 155 11.59 1.75 2.39
N GLN A 156 12.19 1.53 3.57
CA GLN A 156 13.62 1.22 3.71
C GLN A 156 14.00 -0.16 3.15
N LEU A 157 13.05 -1.09 3.11
CA LEU A 157 13.28 -2.46 2.63
C LEU A 157 12.99 -2.63 1.14
N GLY A 158 12.29 -1.68 0.52
CA GLY A 158 11.88 -1.75 -0.87
C GLY A 158 10.63 -0.92 -1.16
N VAL A 159 10.29 -0.84 -2.44
CA VAL A 159 9.17 -0.04 -2.95
C VAL A 159 7.94 -0.91 -3.15
N ILE A 160 6.88 -0.66 -2.39
CA ILE A 160 5.59 -1.36 -2.56
C ILE A 160 4.91 -0.82 -3.82
N THR A 161 4.64 -1.68 -4.80
CA THR A 161 4.02 -1.29 -6.09
C THR A 161 2.58 -1.75 -6.23
N SER A 162 2.22 -2.88 -5.61
CA SER A 162 0.86 -3.40 -5.60
C SER A 162 0.53 -4.07 -4.27
N VAL A 163 -0.77 -4.10 -3.97
CA VAL A 163 -1.30 -4.47 -2.67
C VAL A 163 -2.51 -5.36 -2.85
N THR A 164 -2.54 -6.46 -2.10
CA THR A 164 -3.72 -7.30 -1.90
C THR A 164 -4.13 -7.22 -0.43
N MET A 165 -5.34 -6.75 -0.16
CA MET A 165 -5.88 -6.61 1.19
C MET A 165 -7.36 -6.99 1.26
N THR A 166 -7.88 -7.22 2.47
CA THR A 166 -9.32 -7.42 2.69
C THR A 166 -10.05 -6.09 2.82
N ALA A 167 -11.19 -5.97 2.14
CA ALA A 167 -12.16 -4.91 2.38
C ALA A 167 -13.23 -5.37 3.37
N VAL A 168 -13.90 -4.43 4.02
CA VAL A 168 -14.97 -4.74 4.99
C VAL A 168 -16.32 -4.26 4.46
N PRO A 169 -17.43 -4.96 4.77
CA PRO A 169 -18.76 -4.51 4.36
C PRO A 169 -19.07 -3.13 4.92
N ARG A 170 -19.63 -2.26 4.08
CA ARG A 170 -20.04 -0.92 4.49
C ARG A 170 -21.25 -1.03 5.43
N PRO A 171 -21.22 -0.40 6.62
CA PRO A 171 -22.31 -0.50 7.58
C PRO A 171 -23.58 0.14 7.03
N LYS A 172 -24.73 -0.51 7.26
CA LYS A 172 -26.06 0.01 6.83
C LYS A 172 -26.48 1.26 7.61
N SER A 173 -25.93 1.47 8.79
CA SER A 173 -26.24 2.59 9.67
C SER A 173 -24.98 3.04 10.42
N VAL A 174 -24.76 4.35 10.46
CA VAL A 174 -23.70 5.00 11.25
C VAL A 174 -24.38 6.03 12.14
N GLN A 175 -24.01 6.09 13.42
CA GLN A 175 -24.54 7.04 14.40
C GLN A 175 -23.39 7.76 15.06
N SER A 176 -23.55 9.05 15.32
CA SER A 176 -22.58 9.87 16.04
C SER A 176 -23.32 10.63 17.13
N ALA A 177 -22.76 10.65 18.34
CA ALA A 177 -23.32 11.37 19.48
C ALA A 177 -22.36 12.52 19.85
N MET A 178 -22.93 13.69 20.16
CA MET A 178 -22.21 14.84 20.72
C MET A 178 -22.65 15.00 22.18
N LEU A 179 -21.69 15.25 23.07
CA LEU A 179 -21.94 15.53 24.49
C LEU A 179 -22.19 17.01 24.73
#